data_AF-A0AAW1URP5-F1
#
_entry.id   AF-A0AAW1URP5-F1
#
_cell.length_a   1.000
_cell.length_b   1.000
_cell.length_c   1.000
_cell.angle_alpha   90.00
_cell.angle_beta   90.00
_cell.angle_gamma   90.00
#
_symmetry.space_group_name_H-M   'P 1'
#
loop_
_entity.id
_entity.type
_entity.pdbx_description
1 polymer ?
#
loop_
_entity_poly.entity_id
_entity_poly.type
_entity_poly.pdbx_seq_one_letter_code
_entity_poly.pdbx_strand_id
1 'polypeptide(L)'
;MEPKKRNPRIVVFNVEPEFALSGNLIDDIIQAMQLGFRKGFSTTSAIVNIIDDIIEFLDQGLAVALILLEFSEAFDTIDHCLLRTKLLYFGFDIN
;
A
#
# COMPACT_ATOMS: atom_id res chain seq x y z
N MET A 1 -37.99 -18.60 9.01
CA MET A 1 -37.17 -17.37 8.88
C MET A 1 -36.33 -17.55 7.64
N GLU A 2 -36.48 -16.68 6.63
CA GLU A 2 -35.57 -16.70 5.49
C GLU A 2 -34.17 -16.21 5.92
N PRO A 3 -33.08 -16.82 5.41
CA PRO A 3 -31.74 -16.32 5.67
C PRO A 3 -31.60 -14.93 5.06
N LYS A 4 -31.20 -13.96 5.88
CA LYS A 4 -30.95 -12.57 5.47
C LYS A 4 -29.91 -12.59 4.33
N LYS A 5 -30.30 -12.22 3.11
CA LYS A 5 -29.37 -12.08 1.97
C LYS A 5 -28.26 -11.11 2.36
N ARG A 6 -27.05 -11.61 2.57
CA ARG A 6 -25.85 -10.79 2.79
C ARG A 6 -25.55 -10.07 1.48
N ASN A 7 -25.69 -8.75 1.45
CA ASN A 7 -25.21 -7.94 0.33
C ASN A 7 -23.66 -7.97 0.37
N PRO A 8 -22.97 -8.51 -0.64
CA PRO A 8 -21.51 -8.50 -0.64
C PRO A 8 -21.03 -7.06 -0.77
N ARG A 9 -20.28 -6.59 0.24
CA ARG A 9 -19.50 -5.36 0.14
C ARG A 9 -18.09 -5.76 -0.27
N ILE A 10 -17.65 -5.31 -1.44
CA ILE A 10 -16.26 -5.47 -1.88
C ILE A 10 -15.45 -4.41 -1.14
N VAL A 11 -14.55 -4.84 -0.27
CA VAL A 11 -13.55 -3.95 0.35
C VAL A 11 -12.27 -4.10 -0.47
N VAL A 12 -11.80 -2.98 -1.03
CA VAL A 12 -10.49 -2.91 -1.69
C VAL A 12 -9.48 -2.60 -0.60
N PHE A 13 -8.47 -3.46 -0.45
CA PHE A 13 -7.40 -3.24 0.50
C PHE A 13 -6.54 -2.06 0.09
N ASN A 14 -6.69 -0.98 0.85
CA ASN A 14 -5.61 -0.05 1.09
C ASN A 14 -5.11 -0.35 2.50
N VAL A 15 -3.87 -0.81 2.62
CA VAL A 15 -3.20 -1.14 3.90
C VAL A 15 -3.08 0.14 4.73
N GLU A 16 -4.07 0.47 5.56
CA GLU A 16 -4.00 1.62 6.46
C GLU A 16 -2.91 1.35 7.53
N PRO A 17 -1.84 2.15 7.64
CA PRO A 17 -0.78 1.88 8.59
C PRO A 17 -1.03 2.68 9.87
N GLU A 18 -1.27 1.99 10.97
CA GLU A 18 -1.39 2.60 12.30
C GLU A 18 -0.03 3.02 12.90
N PHE A 19 1.01 3.15 12.08
CA PHE A 19 2.39 3.40 12.54
C PHE A 19 3.02 4.58 11.81
N ALA A 20 2.53 5.79 12.11
CA ALA A 20 3.25 7.02 11.81
C ALA A 20 4.30 7.25 12.91
N LEU A 21 5.50 6.69 12.74
CA LEU A 21 6.65 7.10 13.56
C LEU A 21 7.71 7.83 12.72
N SER A 22 7.95 9.07 13.18
CA SER A 22 9.17 9.88 13.05
C SER A 22 9.37 10.66 11.76
N GLY A 23 9.06 11.96 11.81
CA GLY A 23 9.27 12.93 10.75
C GLY A 23 10.72 13.02 10.24
N ASN A 24 10.88 12.74 8.96
CA ASN A 24 11.96 13.20 8.11
C ASN A 24 11.38 13.41 6.69
N LEU A 25 12.09 14.18 5.84
CA LEU A 25 11.62 14.56 4.50
C LEU A 25 11.21 13.36 3.62
N ILE A 26 11.84 12.19 3.81
CA ILE A 26 11.53 10.99 3.04
C ILE A 26 10.18 10.40 3.47
N ASP A 27 9.87 10.44 4.77
CA ASP A 27 8.58 9.98 5.30
C ASP A 27 7.41 10.90 4.89
N ASP A 28 7.69 12.16 4.56
CA ASP A 28 6.68 13.08 3.99
C ASP A 28 6.43 12.84 2.49
N ILE A 29 7.38 12.23 1.78
CA ILE A 29 7.30 11.94 0.34
C ILE A 29 6.74 10.53 0.07
N ILE A 30 7.11 9.57 0.91
CA ILE A 30 6.71 8.16 0.79
C ILE A 30 5.33 7.98 1.43
N GLN A 31 4.42 7.31 0.73
CA GLN A 31 3.10 7.00 1.31
C GLN A 31 3.26 6.13 2.56
N ALA A 32 2.45 6.41 3.58
CA ALA A 32 2.54 5.70 4.86
C ALA A 32 2.38 4.17 4.69
N MET A 33 1.63 3.72 3.69
CA MET A 33 1.40 2.31 3.35
C MET A 33 2.52 1.63 2.56
N GLN A 34 3.55 2.39 2.16
CA GLN A 34 4.68 1.83 1.42
C GLN A 34 5.67 1.17 2.40
N LEU A 35 5.61 -0.16 2.44
CA LEU A 35 6.47 -0.98 3.30
C LEU A 35 7.75 -1.44 2.58
N GLY A 36 7.75 -1.43 1.24
CA GLY A 36 8.91 -1.75 0.43
C GLY A 36 9.95 -0.61 0.41
N PHE A 37 11.23 -0.97 0.39
CA PHE A 37 12.36 -0.02 0.31
C PHE A 37 12.41 1.00 1.47
N ARG A 38 11.76 0.72 2.60
CA ARG A 38 11.76 1.56 3.81
C ARG A 38 12.45 0.85 4.97
N LYS A 39 13.30 1.58 5.70
CA LYS A 39 14.00 1.01 6.87
C LYS A 39 12.99 0.58 7.93
N GLY A 40 13.20 -0.61 8.50
CA GLY A 40 12.32 -1.15 9.54
C GLY A 40 11.08 -1.88 9.01
N PHE A 41 10.88 -1.89 7.69
CA PHE A 41 9.79 -2.62 7.03
C PHE A 41 10.35 -3.73 6.15
N SER A 42 9.57 -4.79 6.01
CA SER A 42 9.90 -5.98 5.23
C SER A 42 8.68 -6.49 4.46
N THR A 43 8.91 -7.39 3.51
CA THR A 43 7.82 -8.12 2.85
C THR A 43 6.98 -8.92 3.86
N THR A 44 7.62 -9.47 4.90
CA THR A 44 6.92 -10.20 5.97
C THR A 44 5.96 -9.31 6.72
N SER A 45 6.38 -8.11 7.14
CA SER A 45 5.47 -7.16 7.82
C SER A 45 4.31 -6.73 6.91
N ALA A 46 4.55 -6.60 5.60
CA ALA A 46 3.49 -6.28 4.65
C ALA A 46 2.45 -7.40 4.55
N ILE A 47 2.90 -8.65 4.45
CA ILE A 47 2.01 -9.81 4.39
C ILE A 47 1.22 -9.96 5.70
N VAL A 48 1.87 -9.77 6.85
CA VAL A 48 1.20 -9.86 8.16
C VAL A 48 0.06 -8.83 8.24
N ASN A 49 0.32 -7.56 7.91
CA ASN A 49 -0.73 -6.53 7.91
C ASN A 49 -1.89 -6.89 6.98
N ILE A 50 -1.61 -7.36 5.77
CA ILE A 50 -2.67 -7.78 4.82
C ILE A 50 -3.51 -8.93 5.39
N ILE A 51 -2.87 -9.90 6.04
CA ILE A 51 -3.57 -11.05 6.64
C ILE A 51 -4.44 -10.58 7.82
N ASP A 52 -3.92 -9.71 8.67
CA ASP A 52 -4.65 -9.16 9.81
C ASP A 52 -5.92 -8.42 9.34
N ASP A 53 -5.80 -7.56 8.31
CA ASP A 53 -6.95 -6.87 7.70
C ASP A 53 -7.98 -7.87 7.12
N ILE A 54 -7.51 -8.92 6.43
CA ILE A 54 -8.39 -9.96 5.88
C ILE A 54 -9.18 -10.64 7.00
N ILE A 55 -8.50 -11.03 8.09
CA ILE A 55 -9.14 -11.72 9.22
C ILE A 55 -10.19 -10.81 9.86
N GLU A 56 -9.85 -9.54 10.10
CA GLU A 56 -10.78 -8.58 10.70
C GLU A 56 -12.06 -8.42 9.87
N PHE A 57 -11.94 -8.23 8.55
CA PHE A 57 -13.12 -8.07 7.70
C PHE A 57 -13.94 -9.36 7.56
N LEU A 58 -13.29 -10.52 7.58
CA LEU A 58 -13.99 -11.80 7.59
C LEU A 58 -14.79 -11.99 8.90
N ASP A 59 -14.23 -11.61 10.04
CA ASP A 59 -14.90 -11.65 11.35
C ASP A 59 -16.11 -10.72 11.40
N GLN A 60 -16.06 -9.60 10.68
CA GLN A 60 -17.22 -8.69 10.48
C GLN A 60 -18.27 -9.26 9.52
N GLY A 61 -18.03 -10.44 8.92
CA GLY A 61 -18.92 -11.10 7.98
C GLY A 61 -18.94 -10.47 6.58
N LEU A 62 -17.91 -9.68 6.24
CA LEU A 62 -17.73 -9.07 4.93
C LEU A 62 -17.09 -10.04 3.94
N ALA A 63 -17.33 -9.79 2.66
CA ALA A 63 -16.63 -10.48 1.59
C ALA A 63 -15.35 -9.72 1.27
N VAL A 64 -14.27 -10.46 1.06
CA VAL A 64 -12.93 -9.90 0.95
C VAL A 64 -12.35 -10.24 -0.42
N ALA A 65 -11.76 -9.26 -1.09
CA ALA A 65 -11.08 -9.43 -2.38
C ALA A 65 -9.71 -8.76 -2.34
N LEU A 66 -8.65 -9.56 -2.52
CA LEU A 66 -7.27 -9.07 -2.61
C LEU A 66 -6.86 -8.96 -4.07
N ILE A 67 -6.38 -7.78 -4.47
CA ILE A 67 -5.84 -7.52 -5.82
C ILE A 67 -4.33 -7.34 -5.68
N LEU A 68 -3.57 -8.24 -6.28
CA LEU A 68 -2.11 -8.18 -6.34
C LEU A 68 -1.69 -7.78 -7.75
N LEU A 69 -0.99 -6.65 -7.87
CA LEU A 69 -0.48 -6.13 -9.13
C LEU A 69 1.04 -6.29 -9.14
N GLU A 70 1.56 -6.87 -10.23
CA GLU A 70 2.99 -6.91 -10.50
C GLU A 70 3.28 -6.14 -11.79
N PHE A 71 4.25 -5.22 -11.73
CA PHE A 71 4.77 -4.53 -12.90
C PHE A 71 5.94 -5.32 -13.46
N SER A 72 5.84 -5.78 -14.71
CA SER A 72 6.98 -6.35 -15.42
C SER A 72 8.02 -5.27 -15.69
N GLU A 73 9.30 -5.54 -15.40
CA GLU A 73 10.42 -4.66 -15.74
C GLU A 73 10.18 -3.19 -15.31
N ALA A 74 9.70 -3.01 -14.07
CA ALA A 74 9.25 -1.71 -13.58
C ALA A 74 10.30 -0.60 -13.75
N PHE A 75 11.59 -0.91 -13.56
CA PHE A 75 12.67 0.07 -13.72
C PHE A 75 13.00 0.38 -15.19
N ASP A 76 12.82 -0.58 -16.08
CA ASP A 76 13.08 -0.40 -17.52
C ASP A 76 11.90 0.30 -18.22
N THR A 77 10.70 0.23 -17.65
CA THR A 77 9.46 0.78 -18.21
C THR A 77 9.05 2.15 -17.66
N ILE A 78 9.73 2.66 -16.62
CA ILE A 78 9.45 4.00 -16.08
C ILE A 78 9.88 5.08 -17.08
N ASP A 79 8.97 6.01 -17.37
CA ASP A 79 9.30 7.24 -18.12
C ASP A 79 10.30 8.10 -17.33
N HIS A 80 11.53 8.18 -17.83
CA HIS A 80 12.61 8.93 -17.19
C HIS A 80 12.37 10.44 -17.15
N CYS A 81 11.67 11.03 -18.12
CA CYS A 81 11.33 12.44 -18.12
C CYS A 81 10.34 12.74 -16.99
N LEU A 82 9.29 11.92 -16.87
CA LEU A 82 8.31 12.04 -15.80
C LEU A 82 8.94 11.81 -14.42
N LEU A 83 9.79 10.78 -14.28
CA LEU A 83 10.51 10.51 -13.04
C LEU A 83 11.36 11.72 -12.63
N ARG A 84 12.13 12.29 -13.57
CA ARG A 84 12.94 13.49 -13.31
C ARG A 84 12.10 14.68 -12.88
N THR A 85 10.97 14.94 -13.55
CA THR A 85 10.05 16.02 -13.16
C THR A 85 9.51 15.82 -11.74
N LYS A 86 9.16 14.59 -11.35
CA LYS A 86 8.72 14.29 -9.98
C LYS A 86 9.83 14.50 -8.96
N LEU A 87 11.04 14.04 -9.24
CA LEU A 87 12.19 14.21 -8.34
C LEU A 87 12.50 15.70 -8.11
N LEU A 88 12.51 16.51 -9.16
CA LEU A 88 12.68 17.95 -9.06
C LEU A 88 11.55 18.62 -8.24
N TYR A 89 10.30 18.18 -8.44
CA TYR A 89 9.16 18.66 -7.65
C TYR A 89 9.33 18.38 -6.15
N PHE A 90 9.91 17.24 -5.79
CA PHE A 90 10.21 16.88 -4.40
C PHE A 90 11.52 17.47 -3.86
N GLY A 91 12.22 18.30 -4.64
CA GLY A 91 13.46 18.96 -4.21
C GLY A 91 14.73 18.13 -4.37
N PHE A 92 14.68 17.01 -5.09
CA PHE A 92 15.87 16.28 -5.50
C PHE A 92 16.41 16.89 -6.80
N ASP A 93 17.40 17.76 -6.66
CA ASP A 93 18.15 18.31 -7.79
C ASP A 93 19.49 17.59 -7.96
N ILE A 94 19.94 17.47 -9.21
CA ILE A 94 21.25 16.97 -9.60
C ILE A 94 22.16 18.17 -9.87
N ASN A 95 22.52 18.88 -8.81
CA ASN A 95 23.59 19.88 -8.81
C ASN A 95 24.74 19.39 -7.93
#